data_AF-A0A954PIR1-F1
#
_entry.id   AF-A0A954PIR1-F1
#
_cell.length_a   1.000
_cell.length_b   1.000
_cell.length_c   1.000
_cell.angle_alpha   90.00
_cell.angle_beta   90.00
_cell.angle_gamma   90.00
#
_symmetry.space_group_name_H-M   'P 1'
#
loop_
_entity.id
_entity.type
_entity.pdbx_description
1 polymer ?
#
loop_
_entity_poly.entity_id
_entity_poly.type
_entity_poly.pdbx_seq_one_letter_code
_entity_poly.pdbx_strand_id
1 'polypeptide(L)' 'MSNNNLGLSYSARKALAVHVGESAGNEIANLIQRMAAQIEELKRSKVNVIPIVPGVKGQSQDHVAAAIESEVF' A
#
# COMPACT_ATOMS: atom_id res chain seq x y z
N MET A 1 -16.61 10.22 -8.69
CA MET A 1 -16.71 8.75 -8.55
C MET A 1 -15.65 8.13 -9.44
N SER A 2 -14.62 7.52 -8.86
CA SER A 2 -13.52 6.94 -9.64
C SER A 2 -13.99 5.64 -10.28
N ASN A 3 -14.22 5.66 -11.60
CA ASN A 3 -14.60 4.48 -12.39
C ASN A 3 -13.41 3.51 -12.50
N ASN A 4 -13.12 2.75 -11.45
CA ASN A 4 -12.17 1.65 -11.50
C ASN A 4 -12.83 0.44 -12.18
N ASN A 5 -12.96 0.49 -13.51
CA ASN A 5 -13.18 -0.70 -14.33
C ASN A 5 -11.90 -1.55 -14.30
N LEU A 6 -11.68 -2.27 -13.20
CA LEU A 6 -10.48 -3.09 -12.96
C LEU A 6 -10.44 -4.39 -13.80
N GLY A 7 -11.47 -4.61 -14.62
CA GLY A 7 -11.63 -5.78 -15.47
C GLY A 7 -11.41 -5.47 -16.95
N LEU A 8 -11.16 -6.52 -17.73
CA LEU A 8 -11.04 -6.41 -19.18
C LEU A 8 -12.36 -6.00 -19.82
N SER A 9 -12.27 -5.09 -20.80
CA SER A 9 -13.40 -4.75 -21.66
C SER A 9 -13.92 -5.97 -22.41
N TYR A 10 -15.16 -5.91 -22.87
CA TYR A 10 -15.74 -6.97 -23.69
C TYR A 10 -14.92 -7.24 -24.96
N SER A 11 -14.44 -6.19 -25.62
CA SER A 11 -13.59 -6.31 -26.81
C SER A 11 -12.26 -7.00 -26.50
N ALA A 12 -11.61 -6.67 -25.38
CA ALA A 12 -10.37 -7.34 -24.97
C ALA A 12 -10.59 -8.82 -24.64
N ARG A 13 -11.67 -9.16 -23.93
CA ARG A 13 -12.04 -10.57 -23.68
C ARG A 13 -12.32 -11.34 -24.96
N LYS A 14 -13.05 -10.72 -25.90
CA LYS A 14 -13.34 -11.33 -27.20
C LYS A 14 -12.07 -11.53 -28.04
N ALA A 15 -11.16 -10.56 -28.04
CA ALA A 15 -9.89 -10.68 -28.75
C ALA A 15 -9.04 -11.84 -28.20
N LEU A 16 -8.98 -12.01 -26.88
CA LEU A 16 -8.29 -13.15 -26.25
C LEU A 16 -8.92 -14.49 -26.66
N ALA A 17 -10.25 -14.60 -26.58
CA ALA A 17 -10.95 -15.83 -26.96
C ALA A 17 -10.74 -16.19 -28.45
N VAL A 18 -10.75 -15.20 -29.34
CA VAL A 18 -10.61 -15.41 -30.80
C VAL A 18 -9.15 -15.70 -31.21
N HIS A 19 -8.18 -14.96 -30.66
CA HIS A 19 -6.80 -15.01 -31.13
C HIS A 19 -5.88 -15.92 -30.32
N VAL A 20 -6.21 -16.20 -29.07
CA VAL A 20 -5.44 -17.11 -28.20
C VAL A 20 -6.19 -18.44 -28.00
N GLY A 21 -7.51 -18.43 -28.17
CA GLY A 21 -8.40 -19.56 -27.92
C GLY A 21 -9.19 -19.39 -26.64
N GLU A 22 -10.36 -20.01 -26.55
CA GLU A 22 -11.34 -19.77 -25.47
C GLU A 22 -10.80 -20.14 -24.08
N SER A 23 -10.16 -21.31 -23.93
CA SER A 23 -9.58 -21.74 -22.65
C SER A 23 -8.43 -20.82 -22.21
N ALA A 24 -7.42 -20.67 -23.07
CA ALA A 24 -6.24 -19.87 -22.78
C ALA A 24 -6.59 -18.38 -22.58
N GLY A 25 -7.51 -17.85 -23.39
CA GLY A 25 -8.00 -16.48 -23.26
C GLY A 25 -8.74 -16.24 -21.94
N ASN A 26 -9.53 -17.21 -21.48
CA ASN A 26 -10.20 -17.12 -20.18
C ASN A 26 -9.20 -17.22 -19.01
N GLU A 27 -8.20 -18.10 -19.09
CA GLU A 27 -7.13 -18.18 -18.09
C GLU A 27 -6.35 -16.88 -17.95
N ILE A 28 -5.97 -16.26 -19.09
CA ILE A 28 -5.28 -14.98 -19.12
C ILE A 28 -6.17 -13.86 -18.53
N ALA A 29 -7.44 -13.82 -18.90
CA ALA A 29 -8.38 -12.84 -18.36
C ALA A 29 -8.52 -12.95 -16.84
N ASN A 30 -8.65 -14.18 -16.33
CA ASN A 30 -8.72 -14.47 -14.90
C ASN A 30 -7.42 -14.14 -14.16
N LEU A 31 -6.26 -14.35 -14.78
CA LEU A 31 -4.97 -13.97 -14.22
C LEU A 31 -4.86 -12.44 -14.11
N ILE A 32 -5.17 -11.70 -15.17
CA ILE A 32 -5.11 -10.24 -15.19
C ILE A 32 -6.04 -9.64 -14.12
N GLN A 33 -7.25 -10.19 -13.97
CA GLN A 33 -8.19 -9.71 -12.94
C GLN A 33 -7.67 -9.93 -11.52
N ARG A 34 -7.06 -11.09 -11.23
CA ARG A 34 -6.42 -11.36 -9.94
C ARG A 34 -5.24 -10.43 -9.68
N MET A 35 -4.40 -10.19 -10.69
CA MET A 35 -3.27 -9.26 -10.57
C MET A 35 -3.74 -7.83 -10.32
N ALA A 36 -4.78 -7.38 -11.00
CA ALA A 36 -5.31 -6.03 -10.80
C ALA A 36 -5.84 -5.83 -9.38
N ALA A 37 -6.50 -6.83 -8.80
CA ALA A 37 -6.93 -6.82 -7.40
C ALA A 37 -5.73 -6.75 -6.43
N GLN A 38 -4.69 -7.56 -6.66
CA GLN A 38 -3.47 -7.53 -5.85
C GLN A 38 -2.73 -6.18 -5.93
N ILE A 39 -2.69 -5.56 -7.10
CA ILE A 39 -2.09 -4.23 -7.28
C ILE A 39 -2.88 -3.17 -6.50
N GLU A 40 -4.22 -3.23 -6.54
CA GLU A 40 -5.06 -2.29 -5.80
C GLU A 40 -4.91 -2.47 -4.28
N GLU A 41 -4.81 -3.70 -3.82
CA GLU A 41 -4.48 -4.03 -2.42
C GLU A 41 -3.10 -3.48 -2.03
N LEU A 42 -2.07 -3.69 -2.85
CA LEU A 42 -0.72 -3.19 -2.60
C LEU A 42 -0.65 -1.66 -2.59
N LYS A 43 -1.42 -1.00 -3.46
CA LYS A 43 -1.57 0.47 -3.46
C LYS A 43 -2.18 0.97 -2.16
N ARG A 44 -3.15 0.25 -1.60
CA ARG A 44 -3.76 0.57 -0.29
C ARG A 44 -2.83 0.24 0.88
N SER A 45 -2.01 -0.80 0.76
CA SER A 45 -1.15 -1.30 1.84
C SER A 45 0.24 -0.65 1.91
N LYS A 46 0.54 0.36 1.07
CA LYS A 46 1.82 1.11 1.06
C LYS A 46 2.09 1.93 2.34
N VAL A 47 1.28 1.75 3.39
CA VAL A 47 1.45 2.31 4.72
C VAL A 47 1.41 1.16 5.74
N ASN A 48 2.31 0.17 5.62
CA ASN A 48 2.73 -0.56 6.81
C ASN A 48 3.83 0.27 7.50
N VAL A 49 3.44 1.46 7.98
CA VAL A 49 4.23 2.23 8.94
C VAL A 49 4.22 1.38 10.20
N ILE A 50 5.36 0.79 10.54
CA ILE A 50 5.59 0.38 11.92
C ILE A 50 5.70 1.71 12.69
N PRO A 51 4.76 2.07 13.59
CA PRO A 51 5.02 3.17 14.50
C PRO A 51 6.09 2.69 15.48
N ILE A 52 7.36 2.89 15.14
CA ILE A 52 8.42 2.89 16.14
C ILE A 52 8.25 4.21 16.88
N VAL A 53 7.60 4.21 18.05
CA VAL A 53 7.96 4.94 19.29
C VAL A 53 6.84 4.69 20.32
N PRO A 54 7.10 3.89 21.37
CA PRO A 54 7.07 4.44 22.73
C PRO A 54 8.46 4.27 23.33
N GLY A 55 9.25 5.33 23.21
CA GLY A 55 10.67 5.35 23.55
C GLY A 55 11.31 6.73 23.50
N VAL A 56 10.52 7.81 23.35
CA VAL A 56 10.93 9.04 24.04
C VAL A 56 10.91 8.66 25.52
N LYS A 57 12.05 8.21 26.04
CA LYS A 57 12.36 8.43 27.44
C LYS A 57 12.35 9.95 27.60
N GLY A 58 11.18 10.50 27.92
CA GLY A 58 10.99 11.88 28.32
C GLY A 58 11.66 12.12 29.67
N GLN A 59 12.97 11.93 29.74
CA GLN A 59 13.84 12.17 30.88
C GLN A 59 15.24 12.55 30.39
N SER A 60 15.33 13.46 29.43
CA SER A 60 16.64 14.01 29.01
C SER A 60 16.60 15.49 28.65
N GLN A 61 15.50 16.19 28.96
CA GLN A 61 15.43 17.65 28.83
C GLN A 61 15.22 18.40 30.16
N ASP A 62 14.90 17.71 31.25
CA ASP A 62 14.70 18.36 32.55
C ASP A 62 15.99 18.49 33.39
N HIS A 63 17.05 17.74 33.07
CA HIS A 63 18.31 17.82 33.82
C HIS A 63 19.18 19.03 33.44
N VAL A 64 19.00 19.59 32.23
CA VAL A 64 19.78 20.76 31.81
C VAL A 64 19.24 22.04 32.44
N ALA A 65 17.91 22.14 32.64
CA ALA A 65 17.29 23.27 33.32
C ALA A 65 17.63 23.30 34.83
N ALA A 66 17.62 22.14 35.50
CA ALA A 66 17.92 22.04 36.93
C ALA A 66 19.39 22.35 37.29
N ALA A 67 20.34 22.08 36.39
CA ALA A 67 21.75 22.37 36.62
C ALA A 67 22.07 23.89 36.52
N ILE A 68 21.33 24.63 35.69
CA ILE A 68 21.54 26.07 35.50
C ILE A 68 20.99 26.87 36.70
N GLU A 69 19.95 26.36 37.38
CA GLU A 69 19.37 27.01 38.57
C GLU A 69 20.22 26.79 39.85
N SER A 70 21.04 25.73 39.92
CA SER A 70 21.89 25.45 41.08
C SER A 70 23.23 26.20 41.10
N GLU A 71 23.61 26.87 40.02
CA GLU A 71 24.86 27.67 39.94
C GLU A 71 24.63 29.18 40.16
N VAL A 72 23.42 29.60 40.54
CA VAL A 72 23.09 30.98 40.87
C VAL A 72 22.80 31.14 42.36
N PHE A 73 23.79 30.82 43.21
CA PHE A 73 23.88 31.29 44.60
C PHE A 73 25.33 31.48 45.03
#